data_AF-A0A1V9FEY9-F1
#
_entry.id   AF-A0A1V9FEY9-F1
#
_cell.length_a   1.000
_cell.length_b   1.000
_cell.length_c   1.000
_cell.angle_alpha   90.00
_cell.angle_beta   90.00
_cell.angle_gamma   90.00
#
_symmetry.space_group_name_H-M   'P 1'
#
loop_
_entity.id
_entity.type
_entity.pdbx_description
1 polymer ?
#
loop_
_entity_poly.entity_id
_entity_poly.type
_entity_poly.pdbx_seq_one_letter_code
_entity_poly.pdbx_strand_id
1 'polypeptide(L)'
;MKALCILITILLPAILFAQTEEVDSVCDDKVFTQVETLPDLKNGKAAFEDSLTGYLRKRTAIPQKGSITYTFIVTTKSKIFDLKKVEGDVKNEETINEALISFAGQWKPAIQNSHTVCAYVGLIIEFEKSALKIKVVKPVSE
;
A
#
# COMPACT_ATOMS: atom_id res chain seq x y z
N MET A 1 -36.60 10.11 -52.06
CA MET A 1 -36.88 11.08 -50.99
C MET A 1 -37.01 10.31 -49.69
N LYS A 2 -36.03 10.48 -48.77
CA LYS A 2 -36.09 10.31 -47.30
C LYS A 2 -36.58 8.93 -46.76
N ALA A 3 -36.01 8.28 -45.76
CA ALA A 3 -34.90 8.52 -44.85
C ALA A 3 -34.70 7.17 -44.13
N LEU A 4 -33.47 6.71 -43.95
CA LEU A 4 -32.83 6.59 -42.63
C LEU A 4 -33.56 5.65 -41.64
N CYS A 5 -33.25 4.35 -41.73
CA CYS A 5 -33.35 3.40 -40.61
C CYS A 5 -31.94 2.88 -40.28
N ILE A 6 -31.09 3.77 -39.79
CA ILE A 6 -29.92 3.40 -38.99
C ILE A 6 -30.18 4.04 -37.64
N LEU A 7 -30.46 3.27 -36.60
CA LEU A 7 -30.24 3.73 -35.22
C LEU A 7 -30.27 2.54 -34.24
N ILE A 8 -29.07 2.19 -33.76
CA ILE A 8 -28.77 1.95 -32.34
C ILE A 8 -29.24 0.61 -31.73
N THR A 9 -28.46 -0.43 -31.97
CA THR A 9 -28.07 -1.38 -30.90
C THR A 9 -26.75 -0.88 -30.30
N ILE A 10 -26.82 0.18 -29.49
CA ILE A 10 -25.67 0.64 -28.71
C ILE A 10 -25.45 -0.36 -27.59
N LEU A 11 -24.32 -1.08 -27.72
CA LEU A 11 -23.35 -1.35 -26.68
C LEU A 11 -23.82 -0.95 -25.26
N LEU A 12 -24.15 -1.94 -24.44
CA LEU A 12 -24.00 -1.81 -23.00
C LEU A 12 -22.58 -2.31 -22.67
N PRO A 13 -21.53 -1.47 -22.65
CA PRO A 13 -20.34 -1.88 -21.94
C PRO A 13 -20.78 -1.95 -20.49
N ALA A 14 -20.78 -3.16 -19.93
CA ALA A 14 -20.82 -3.33 -18.49
C ALA A 14 -19.66 -2.49 -17.94
N ILE A 15 -19.99 -1.30 -17.47
CA ILE A 15 -19.10 -0.52 -16.63
C ILE A 15 -18.93 -1.38 -15.40
N LEU A 16 -17.87 -2.20 -15.41
CA LEU A 16 -17.31 -2.74 -14.19
C LEU A 16 -17.07 -1.52 -13.31
N PHE A 17 -17.93 -1.33 -12.31
CA PHE A 17 -17.73 -0.33 -11.28
C PHE A 17 -16.42 -0.68 -10.57
N ALA A 18 -15.34 -0.03 -10.97
CA ALA A 18 -14.19 0.14 -10.10
C ALA A 18 -14.66 1.04 -8.95
N GLN A 19 -15.21 0.44 -7.89
CA GLN A 19 -15.48 1.15 -6.65
C GLN A 19 -14.14 1.47 -6.02
N THR A 20 -13.68 2.72 -6.18
CA THR A 20 -12.60 3.27 -5.35
C THR A 20 -13.15 3.34 -3.92
N GLU A 21 -12.72 2.41 -3.06
CA GLU A 21 -13.06 2.47 -1.64
C GLU A 21 -12.36 3.68 -1.02
N GLU A 22 -13.11 4.55 -0.36
CA GLU A 22 -12.58 5.71 0.38
C GLU A 22 -12.18 5.30 1.80
N VAL A 23 -11.15 5.93 2.37
CA VAL A 23 -10.63 5.62 3.73
C VAL A 23 -11.75 5.66 4.76
N ASP A 24 -12.55 6.72 4.72
CA ASP A 24 -13.67 6.98 5.64
C ASP A 24 -14.65 5.80 5.68
N SER A 25 -14.98 5.26 4.50
CA SER A 25 -15.88 4.10 4.36
C SER A 25 -15.30 2.78 4.87
N VAL A 26 -13.97 2.65 4.93
CA VAL A 26 -13.29 1.41 5.36
C VAL A 26 -12.87 1.47 6.83
N CYS A 27 -12.69 2.67 7.36
CA CYS A 27 -12.13 2.90 8.69
C CYS A 27 -13.13 3.47 9.69
N ASP A 28 -14.42 3.57 9.33
CA ASP A 28 -15.47 4.13 10.19
C ASP A 28 -15.05 5.50 10.78
N ASP A 29 -14.44 6.34 9.94
CA ASP A 29 -13.86 7.66 10.25
C ASP A 29 -12.80 7.66 11.39
N LYS A 30 -12.22 6.49 11.69
CA LYS A 30 -11.27 6.32 12.80
C LYS A 30 -9.97 5.69 12.33
N VAL A 31 -8.90 6.45 12.42
CA VAL A 31 -7.53 5.98 12.18
C VAL A 31 -6.70 6.26 13.42
N PHE A 32 -6.09 5.20 13.97
CA PHE A 32 -5.34 5.28 15.22
C PHE A 32 -3.86 5.53 14.95
N THR A 33 -3.26 6.46 15.68
CA THR A 33 -1.81 6.71 15.67
C THR A 33 -1.06 5.86 16.70
N GLN A 34 -1.77 5.42 17.74
CA GLN A 34 -1.27 4.55 18.80
C GLN A 34 -2.27 3.43 19.05
N VAL A 35 -1.75 2.21 19.10
CA VAL A 35 -2.51 0.97 19.28
C VAL A 35 -1.73 0.00 20.15
N GLU A 36 -2.42 -0.90 20.84
CA GLU A 36 -1.82 -1.99 21.62
C GLU A 36 -0.97 -2.92 20.75
N THR A 37 -1.46 -3.28 19.57
CA THR A 37 -0.73 -4.09 18.59
C THR A 37 -0.67 -3.34 17.26
N LEU A 38 0.55 -2.99 16.83
CA LEU A 38 0.78 -2.37 15.53
C LEU A 38 0.39 -3.32 14.39
N PRO A 39 0.06 -2.77 13.20
CA PRO A 39 0.00 -3.58 12.00
C PRO A 39 1.31 -4.36 11.79
N ASP A 40 1.19 -5.62 11.39
CA ASP A 40 2.31 -6.55 11.25
C ASP A 40 2.23 -7.30 9.91
N LEU A 41 3.23 -8.08 9.55
CA LEU A 41 3.29 -8.81 8.30
C LEU A 41 2.74 -10.24 8.47
N LYS A 42 1.81 -10.64 7.60
CA LYS A 42 1.12 -11.94 7.65
C LYS A 42 2.10 -13.10 7.71
N ASN A 43 3.08 -13.08 6.81
CA ASN A 43 4.08 -14.13 6.62
C ASN A 43 5.44 -13.75 7.23
N GLY A 44 5.47 -12.71 8.07
CA GLY A 44 6.68 -12.20 8.69
C GLY A 44 7.56 -11.36 7.76
N LYS A 45 8.56 -10.74 8.39
CA LYS A 45 9.47 -9.77 7.78
C LYS A 45 10.25 -10.31 6.58
N ALA A 46 10.84 -11.49 6.71
CA ALA A 46 11.69 -12.07 5.66
C ALA A 46 10.90 -12.31 4.36
N ALA A 47 9.68 -12.85 4.44
CA ALA A 47 8.85 -13.10 3.27
C ALA A 47 8.44 -11.81 2.54
N PHE A 48 8.18 -10.73 3.30
CA PHE A 48 7.89 -9.42 2.70
C PHE A 48 9.13 -8.81 2.04
N GLU A 49 10.30 -8.88 2.71
CA GLU A 49 11.58 -8.44 2.14
C GLU A 49 11.90 -9.17 0.83
N ASP A 50 11.69 -10.49 0.78
CA ASP A 50 11.91 -11.31 -0.41
C ASP A 50 10.92 -10.94 -1.53
N SER A 51 9.64 -10.74 -1.19
CA SER A 51 8.61 -10.33 -2.15
C SER A 51 8.94 -8.98 -2.78
N LEU A 52 9.28 -7.98 -1.94
CA LEU A 52 9.63 -6.64 -2.38
C LEU A 52 10.92 -6.64 -3.21
N THR A 53 11.95 -7.36 -2.75
CA THR A 53 13.21 -7.53 -3.49
C THR A 53 12.96 -8.16 -4.86
N GLY A 54 12.16 -9.23 -4.91
CA GLY A 54 11.82 -9.92 -6.15
C GLY A 54 11.05 -9.03 -7.13
N TYR A 55 10.10 -8.25 -6.64
CA TYR A 55 9.34 -7.29 -7.44
C TYR A 55 10.26 -6.22 -8.05
N LEU A 56 11.10 -5.58 -7.23
CA LEU A 56 12.00 -4.52 -7.67
C LEU A 56 13.09 -5.03 -8.60
N ARG A 57 13.67 -6.21 -8.34
CA ARG A 57 14.69 -6.81 -9.23
C ARG A 57 14.15 -7.10 -10.63
N LYS A 58 12.94 -7.65 -10.74
CA LYS A 58 12.30 -7.93 -12.05
C LYS A 58 12.09 -6.68 -12.89
N ARG A 59 11.99 -5.51 -12.25
CA ARG A 59 11.82 -4.20 -12.89
C ARG A 59 13.11 -3.38 -12.96
N THR A 60 14.25 -3.96 -12.57
CA THR A 60 15.55 -3.26 -12.49
C THR A 60 15.48 -2.00 -11.61
N ALA A 61 14.59 -2.03 -10.61
CA ALA A 61 14.21 -0.86 -9.81
C ALA A 61 14.85 -0.84 -8.42
N ILE A 62 15.64 -1.85 -8.05
CA ILE A 62 16.24 -1.92 -6.71
C ILE A 62 17.36 -0.87 -6.53
N PRO A 63 17.27 0.05 -5.55
CA PRO A 63 18.36 0.97 -5.24
C PRO A 63 19.63 0.23 -4.79
N GLN A 64 20.80 0.79 -5.12
CA GLN A 64 22.09 0.21 -4.73
C GLN A 64 22.45 0.48 -3.26
N LYS A 65 22.06 1.67 -2.76
CA LYS A 65 22.27 2.11 -1.39
C LYS A 65 21.25 3.19 -1.05
N GLY A 66 20.90 3.29 0.23
CA GLY A 66 20.11 4.38 0.79
C GLY A 66 19.04 3.86 1.74
N SER A 67 18.27 4.77 2.29
CA SER A 67 17.08 4.45 3.08
C SER A 67 15.95 5.38 2.71
N ILE A 68 14.73 4.87 2.78
CA ILE A 68 13.51 5.65 2.61
C ILE A 68 12.53 5.29 3.73
N THR A 69 11.86 6.30 4.26
CA THR A 69 10.88 6.17 5.34
C THR A 69 9.52 6.58 4.82
N TYR A 70 8.54 5.69 4.96
CA TYR A 70 7.15 5.94 4.61
C TYR A 70 6.28 6.00 5.86
N THR A 71 5.20 6.76 5.77
CA THR A 71 4.01 6.58 6.61
C THR A 71 2.80 6.27 5.74
N PHE A 72 1.90 5.44 6.25
CA PHE A 72 0.65 5.07 5.59
C PHE A 72 -0.34 4.47 6.57
N ILE A 73 -1.58 4.29 6.12
CA ILE A 73 -2.65 3.66 6.88
C ILE A 73 -2.78 2.20 6.44
N VAL A 74 -2.75 1.27 7.38
CA VAL A 74 -3.22 -0.10 7.16
C VAL A 74 -4.65 -0.21 7.66
N THR A 75 -5.55 -0.61 6.77
CA THR A 75 -6.98 -0.74 7.09
C THR A 75 -7.33 -2.09 7.70
N THR A 76 -8.54 -2.19 8.26
CA THR A 76 -9.15 -3.46 8.74
C THR A 76 -9.20 -4.54 7.65
N LYS A 77 -9.27 -4.14 6.37
CA LYS A 77 -9.26 -5.02 5.20
C LYS A 77 -7.87 -5.30 4.63
N SER A 78 -6.79 -4.98 5.35
CA SER A 78 -5.41 -5.14 4.86
C SER A 78 -5.12 -4.38 3.56
N LYS A 79 -5.69 -3.18 3.41
CA LYS A 79 -5.35 -2.25 2.33
C LYS A 79 -4.43 -1.15 2.86
N ILE A 80 -3.59 -0.60 1.98
CA ILE A 80 -2.77 0.57 2.26
C ILE A 80 -3.45 1.81 1.69
N PHE A 81 -3.56 2.84 2.51
CA PHE A 81 -4.02 4.17 2.12
C PHE A 81 -3.04 5.25 2.57
N ASP A 82 -3.14 6.44 1.97
CA ASP A 82 -2.37 7.63 2.33
C ASP A 82 -0.85 7.36 2.41
N LEU A 83 -0.31 6.65 1.41
CA LEU A 83 1.12 6.36 1.34
C LEU A 83 1.91 7.64 1.08
N LYS A 84 2.66 8.08 2.10
CA LYS A 84 3.47 9.29 2.08
C LYS A 84 4.92 8.96 2.41
N LYS A 85 5.85 9.50 1.61
CA LYS A 85 7.27 9.52 1.97
C LYS A 85 7.50 10.60 3.03
N VAL A 86 8.13 10.21 4.14
CA VAL A 86 8.50 11.12 5.23
C VAL A 86 9.95 11.57 5.09
N GLU A 87 10.86 10.65 4.77
CA GLU A 87 12.30 10.95 4.69
C GLU A 87 12.99 10.02 3.69
N GLY A 88 14.14 10.47 3.19
CA GLY A 88 15.03 9.70 2.33
C GLY A 88 14.87 10.03 0.86
N ASP A 89 15.93 9.76 0.10
CA ASP A 89 15.93 9.90 -1.34
C ASP A 89 16.63 8.68 -1.95
N VAL A 90 15.88 7.95 -2.77
CA VAL A 90 16.33 6.74 -3.45
C VAL A 90 15.78 6.74 -4.87
N LYS A 91 16.54 6.15 -5.80
CA LYS A 91 16.05 5.98 -7.17
C LYS A 91 14.83 5.06 -7.21
N ASN A 92 13.97 5.25 -8.21
CA ASN A 92 12.80 4.41 -8.48
C ASN A 92 11.75 4.38 -7.35
N GLU A 93 11.59 5.51 -6.64
CA GLU A 93 10.58 5.68 -5.58
C GLU A 93 9.17 5.27 -6.01
N GLU A 94 8.75 5.64 -7.23
CA GLU A 94 7.43 5.30 -7.77
C GLU A 94 7.22 3.77 -7.83
N THR A 95 8.21 3.01 -8.30
CA THR A 95 8.11 1.55 -8.34
C THR A 95 8.10 0.93 -6.94
N ILE A 96 8.74 1.58 -5.96
CA ILE A 96 8.66 1.17 -4.55
C ILE A 96 7.24 1.39 -4.03
N ASN A 97 6.62 2.53 -4.34
CA ASN A 97 5.23 2.83 -3.97
C ASN A 97 4.25 1.82 -4.56
N GLU A 98 4.38 1.54 -5.86
CA GLU A 98 3.58 0.51 -6.55
C GLU A 98 3.73 -0.86 -5.88
N ALA A 99 4.94 -1.23 -5.48
CA ALA A 99 5.21 -2.51 -4.83
C ALA A 99 4.56 -2.58 -3.44
N LEU A 100 4.67 -1.52 -2.64
CA LEU A 100 4.01 -1.44 -1.32
C LEU A 100 2.50 -1.62 -1.46
N ILE A 101 1.88 -0.91 -2.40
CA ILE A 101 0.43 -1.02 -2.68
C ILE A 101 0.07 -2.44 -3.17
N SER A 102 0.87 -3.01 -4.08
CA SER A 102 0.67 -4.36 -4.62
C SER A 102 0.73 -5.45 -3.54
N PHE A 103 1.55 -5.22 -2.50
CA PHE A 103 1.70 -6.13 -1.36
C PHE A 103 0.91 -5.71 -0.12
N ALA A 104 -0.03 -4.77 -0.25
CA ALA A 104 -0.90 -4.34 0.86
C ALA A 104 -1.59 -5.53 1.55
N GLY A 105 -2.06 -6.50 0.75
CA GLY A 105 -2.69 -7.72 1.26
C GLY A 105 -1.81 -8.59 2.15
N GLN A 106 -0.50 -8.36 2.23
CA GLN A 106 0.41 -9.06 3.15
C GLN A 106 0.40 -8.48 4.56
N TRP A 107 -0.26 -7.34 4.80
CA TRP A 107 -0.37 -6.75 6.13
C TRP A 107 -1.48 -7.39 6.97
N LYS A 108 -1.23 -7.52 8.27
CA LYS A 108 -2.21 -7.76 9.33
C LYS A 108 -2.61 -6.40 9.89
N PRO A 109 -3.91 -6.11 10.04
CA PRO A 109 -4.38 -4.89 10.67
C PRO A 109 -3.90 -4.75 12.14
N ALA A 110 -4.01 -3.54 12.67
CA ALA A 110 -3.78 -3.27 14.09
C ALA A 110 -4.88 -3.86 14.97
N ILE A 111 -4.54 -4.11 16.24
CA ILE A 111 -5.50 -4.48 17.27
C ILE A 111 -5.49 -3.43 18.39
N GLN A 112 -6.69 -2.98 18.77
CA GLN A 112 -6.93 -2.10 19.91
C GLN A 112 -8.16 -2.59 20.67
N ASN A 113 -8.06 -2.81 21.98
CA ASN A 113 -9.16 -3.31 22.81
C ASN A 113 -9.80 -4.59 22.23
N SER A 114 -8.98 -5.53 21.73
CA SER A 114 -9.43 -6.75 21.04
C SER A 114 -10.20 -6.54 19.72
N HIS A 115 -10.25 -5.32 19.19
CA HIS A 115 -10.87 -5.01 17.90
C HIS A 115 -9.82 -4.74 16.84
N THR A 116 -10.09 -5.18 15.61
CA THR A 116 -9.31 -4.79 14.43
C THR A 116 -9.62 -3.35 14.07
N VAL A 117 -8.58 -2.51 13.95
CA VAL A 117 -8.72 -1.07 13.68
C VAL A 117 -7.82 -0.63 12.52
N CYS A 118 -8.18 0.46 11.86
CA CYS A 118 -7.27 1.15 10.96
C CYS A 118 -6.21 1.89 11.75
N ALA A 119 -4.95 1.78 11.37
CA ALA A 119 -3.86 2.45 12.07
C ALA A 119 -2.79 2.96 11.13
N TYR A 120 -2.13 4.04 11.54
CA TYR A 120 -0.94 4.54 10.90
C TYR A 120 0.26 3.63 11.19
N VAL A 121 1.10 3.46 10.18
CA VAL A 121 2.33 2.68 10.21
C VAL A 121 3.48 3.57 9.74
N GLY A 122 4.63 3.43 10.39
CA GLY A 122 5.91 3.88 9.83
C GLY A 122 6.67 2.68 9.26
N LEU A 123 7.25 2.82 8.08
CA LEU A 123 8.06 1.78 7.45
C LEU A 123 9.37 2.38 6.95
N ILE A 124 10.49 1.89 7.49
CA ILE A 124 11.82 2.21 6.99
C ILE A 124 12.27 1.08 6.07
N ILE A 125 12.76 1.41 4.89
CA ILE A 125 13.35 0.47 3.93
C ILE A 125 14.80 0.89 3.71
N GLU A 126 15.73 0.03 4.10
CA GLU A 126 17.17 0.19 3.93
C GLU A 126 17.63 -0.66 2.74
N PHE A 127 18.41 -0.08 1.83
CA PHE A 127 18.94 -0.75 0.65
C PHE A 127 20.46 -0.89 0.75
N GLU A 128 20.97 -2.09 0.47
CA GLU A 128 22.40 -2.35 0.35
C GLU A 128 22.68 -3.40 -0.74
N LYS A 129 23.54 -3.06 -1.71
CA LYS A 129 24.13 -4.00 -2.69
C LYS A 129 23.09 -4.94 -3.34
N SER A 130 21.92 -4.40 -3.70
CA SER A 130 20.79 -5.13 -4.31
C SER A 130 20.00 -6.05 -3.38
N ALA A 131 20.10 -5.87 -2.07
CA ALA A 131 19.17 -6.39 -1.07
C ALA A 131 18.49 -5.22 -0.35
N LEU A 132 17.37 -5.51 0.32
CA LEU A 132 16.72 -4.55 1.19
C LEU A 132 16.38 -5.17 2.55
N LYS A 133 16.29 -4.31 3.56
CA LYS A 133 15.83 -4.64 4.90
C LYS A 133 14.75 -3.65 5.31
N ILE A 134 13.69 -4.14 5.91
CA ILE A 134 12.61 -3.27 6.38
C ILE A 134 12.64 -3.14 7.90
N LYS A 135 12.04 -2.08 8.43
CA LYS A 135 11.71 -1.94 9.86
C LYS A 135 10.33 -1.31 9.96
N VAL A 136 9.40 -2.02 10.60
CA VAL A 136 8.10 -1.45 10.97
C VAL A 136 8.31 -0.66 12.26
N VAL A 137 7.95 0.61 12.24
CA VAL A 137 8.13 1.55 13.35
C VAL A 137 6.81 2.26 13.64
N LYS A 138 6.74 2.92 14.80
CA LYS A 138 5.62 3.84 15.05
C LYS A 138 5.61 4.93 13.97
N PRO A 139 4.43 5.35 13.50
CA PRO A 139 4.35 6.45 12.55
C PRO A 139 5.02 7.69 13.14
N VAL A 140 5.77 8.40 12.31
CA VAL A 140 6.37 9.68 12.70
C VAL A 140 5.22 10.66 12.83
N SER A 141 4.98 11.16 14.05
CA SER A 141 4.07 12.29 14.26
C SER A 141 4.72 13.53 13.66
N GLU A 142 4.05 14.16 12.69
CA GLU A 142 4.39 15.52 12.22
C GLU A 142 4.41 16.52 13.39
#